data_AF-A0A0F9MCC5-F1
#
_entry.id   AF-A0A0F9MCC5-F1
#
_cell.length_a   1.000
_cell.length_b   1.000
_cell.length_c   1.000
_cell.angle_alpha   90.00
_cell.angle_beta   90.00
_cell.angle_gamma   90.00
#
_symmetry.space_group_name_H-M   'P 1'
#
loop_
_entity.id
_entity.type
_entity.pdbx_description
1 polymer ?
#
loop_
_entity_poly.entity_id
_entity_poly.type
_entity_poly.pdbx_seq_one_letter_code
_entity_poly.pdbx_strand_id
1 'polypeptide(L)'
;MPKPKLRVFVAAGCGPCQEVKDAVAAGRFNAEDVDIIDVESKEGFTYIKKFGLTKAPAAFLGKKECELFINREDNSLFIDCPDNKKPPRLPQRVAEPS
;
A
#
# COMPACT_ATOMS: atom_id res chain seq x y z
N MET A 1 14.90 17.33 2.90
CA MET A 1 14.57 16.38 1.82
C MET A 1 13.17 15.83 2.12
N PRO A 2 12.20 15.93 1.20
CA PRO A 2 10.87 15.35 1.44
C PRO A 2 11.03 13.84 1.62
N LYS A 3 10.51 13.29 2.73
CA LYS A 3 10.45 11.84 2.96
C LYS A 3 9.71 11.20 1.79
N PRO A 4 10.17 10.03 1.28
CA PRO A 4 9.44 9.33 0.24
C PRO A 4 8.07 8.93 0.81
N LYS A 5 6.99 9.44 0.20
CA LYS A 5 5.62 9.05 0.53
C LYS A 5 5.28 7.74 -0.18
N LEU A 6 4.60 6.85 0.53
CA LEU A 6 4.12 5.59 -0.03
C LEU A 6 2.89 5.88 -0.87
N ARG A 7 2.94 5.55 -2.16
CA ARG A 7 1.84 5.78 -3.10
C ARG A 7 1.19 4.46 -3.45
N VAL A 8 -0.10 4.35 -3.22
CA VAL A 8 -0.88 3.16 -3.51
C VAL A 8 -1.79 3.46 -4.69
N PHE A 9 -1.51 2.80 -5.79
CA PHE A 9 -2.23 2.92 -7.05
C PHE A 9 -3.40 1.96 -7.07
N VAL A 10 -4.58 2.48 -7.35
CA VAL A 10 -5.86 1.78 -7.34
C VAL A 10 -6.63 2.07 -8.62
N ALA A 11 -7.46 1.13 -9.06
CA ALA A 11 -8.35 1.31 -10.21
C ALA A 11 -9.82 1.13 -9.79
N ALA A 12 -10.75 1.77 -10.48
CA ALA A 12 -12.17 1.48 -10.39
C ALA A 12 -12.46 0.08 -10.97
N GLY A 13 -13.41 -0.62 -10.35
CA GLY A 13 -13.75 -2.00 -10.74
C GLY A 13 -12.78 -3.08 -10.24
N CYS A 14 -11.76 -2.71 -9.47
CA CYS A 14 -10.85 -3.65 -8.83
C CYS A 14 -11.33 -3.96 -7.39
N GLY A 15 -11.88 -5.16 -7.19
CA GLY A 15 -12.30 -5.64 -5.86
C GLY A 15 -11.26 -5.44 -4.75
N PRO A 16 -10.01 -5.93 -4.91
CA PRO A 16 -8.98 -5.73 -3.89
C PRO A 16 -8.56 -4.26 -3.74
N CYS A 17 -8.76 -3.41 -4.75
CA CYS A 17 -8.47 -1.98 -4.62
C CYS A 17 -9.48 -1.27 -3.71
N GLN A 18 -10.73 -1.76 -3.67
CA GLN A 18 -11.74 -1.27 -2.73
C GLN A 18 -11.33 -1.59 -1.28
N GLU A 19 -10.84 -2.82 -1.03
CA GLU A 19 -10.36 -3.24 0.30
C GLU A 19 -9.13 -2.45 0.73
N VAL A 20 -8.19 -2.17 -0.18
CA VAL A 20 -7.06 -1.28 0.10
C VAL A 20 -7.54 0.13 0.49
N LYS A 21 -8.51 0.70 -0.25
CA LYS A 21 -9.09 2.00 0.06
C LYS A 21 -9.72 2.00 1.46
N ASP A 22 -10.45 0.95 1.80
CA ASP A 22 -11.10 0.79 3.12
C ASP A 22 -10.07 0.67 4.24
N ALA A 23 -9.09 -0.22 4.11
CA ALA A 23 -8.05 -0.43 5.12
C ALA A 23 -7.21 0.84 5.37
N VAL A 24 -6.89 1.59 4.32
CA VAL A 24 -6.18 2.87 4.45
C VAL A 24 -7.06 3.94 5.09
N ALA A 25 -8.34 4.05 4.71
CA ALA A 25 -9.29 4.97 5.33
C ALA A 25 -9.53 4.65 6.81
N ALA A 26 -9.55 3.36 7.16
CA ALA A 26 -9.73 2.85 8.52
C ALA A 26 -8.44 2.92 9.38
N GLY A 27 -7.29 3.30 8.81
CA GLY A 27 -6.02 3.31 9.54
C GLY A 27 -5.44 1.92 9.82
N ARG A 28 -5.95 0.87 9.18
CA ARG A 28 -5.53 -0.53 9.36
C ARG A 28 -4.37 -0.89 8.43
N PHE A 29 -3.28 -0.13 8.49
CA PHE A 29 -2.12 -0.36 7.64
C PHE A 29 -0.79 -0.10 8.35
N ASN A 30 0.26 -0.80 7.92
CA ASN A 30 1.57 -0.77 8.57
C ASN A 30 2.53 0.28 7.97
N ALA A 31 2.02 1.45 7.60
CA ALA A 31 2.82 2.55 7.05
C ALA A 31 2.37 3.89 7.66
N GLU A 32 3.26 4.88 7.74
CA GLU A 32 2.94 6.16 8.39
C GLU A 32 2.44 7.25 7.42
N ASP A 33 2.69 7.13 6.12
CA ASP A 33 2.36 8.17 5.12
C ASP A 33 1.96 7.50 3.79
N VAL A 34 0.69 7.09 3.70
CA VAL A 34 0.07 6.46 2.52
C VAL A 34 -0.76 7.46 1.75
N ASP A 35 -0.52 7.54 0.44
CA ASP A 35 -1.23 8.38 -0.51
C ASP A 35 -1.92 7.47 -1.54
N ILE A 36 -3.24 7.56 -1.67
CA ILE A 36 -3.99 6.75 -2.63
C ILE A 36 -4.10 7.53 -3.95
N ILE A 37 -3.59 6.94 -5.03
CA ILE A 37 -3.65 7.50 -6.37
C ILE A 37 -4.55 6.63 -7.23
N ASP A 38 -5.62 7.22 -7.74
CA ASP A 38 -6.49 6.54 -8.68
C ASP A 38 -5.86 6.57 -10.08
N VAL A 39 -5.57 5.39 -10.64
CA VAL A 39 -4.82 5.25 -11.90
C VAL A 39 -5.62 5.74 -13.11
N GLU A 40 -6.96 5.78 -13.01
CA GLU A 40 -7.84 6.30 -14.05
C GLU A 40 -7.97 7.83 -14.00
N SER A 41 -7.54 8.45 -12.91
CA SER A 41 -7.42 9.91 -12.83
C SER A 41 -6.26 10.42 -13.68
N LYS A 42 -6.35 11.69 -14.13
CA LYS A 42 -5.31 12.33 -14.97
C LYS A 42 -3.90 12.24 -14.35
N GLU A 43 -3.82 12.39 -13.03
CA GLU A 43 -2.56 12.28 -12.28
C GLU A 43 -2.03 10.85 -12.26
N GLY A 44 -2.88 9.87 -11.92
CA GLY A 44 -2.55 8.45 -11.94
C GLY A 44 -2.09 7.96 -13.31
N PHE A 45 -2.74 8.40 -14.38
CA PHE A 45 -2.37 8.03 -15.75
C PHE A 45 -0.95 8.45 -16.14
N THR A 46 -0.48 9.58 -15.60
CA THR A 46 0.92 10.03 -15.79
C THR A 46 1.89 9.06 -15.10
N TYR A 47 1.51 8.55 -13.93
CA TYR A 47 2.31 7.57 -13.19
C TYR A 47 2.30 6.18 -13.81
N ILE A 48 1.19 5.75 -14.43
CA ILE A 48 1.13 4.49 -15.19
C ILE A 48 2.25 4.44 -16.21
N LYS A 49 2.36 5.47 -17.06
CA LYS A 49 3.39 5.53 -18.11
C LYS A 49 4.81 5.67 -17.53
N LYS A 50 4.94 6.40 -16.43
CA LYS A 50 6.24 6.70 -15.82
C LYS A 50 6.85 5.50 -15.09
N PHE A 51 6.02 4.70 -14.42
CA PHE A 51 6.45 3.55 -13.64
C PHE A 51 6.16 2.21 -14.33
N GLY A 52 5.41 2.22 -15.44
CA GLY A 52 4.99 1.00 -16.12
C GLY A 52 3.98 0.19 -15.30
N LEU A 53 3.04 0.85 -14.59
CA LEU A 53 2.01 0.13 -13.86
C LEU A 53 1.14 -0.67 -14.84
N THR A 54 1.18 -1.99 -14.70
CA THR A 54 0.35 -2.92 -15.48
C THR A 54 -0.75 -3.58 -14.66
N LYS A 55 -0.69 -3.45 -13.33
CA LYS A 55 -1.59 -4.08 -12.36
C LYS A 55 -2.00 -3.10 -11.27
N ALA A 56 -3.23 -3.24 -10.78
CA ALA A 56 -3.73 -2.59 -9.58
C ALA A 56 -4.46 -3.64 -8.70
N PRO A 57 -4.36 -3.56 -7.36
CA PRO A 57 -3.66 -2.52 -6.60
C PRO A 57 -2.14 -2.72 -6.65
N ALA A 58 -1.38 -1.63 -6.63
CA ALA A 58 0.08 -1.64 -6.59
C ALA A 58 0.60 -0.53 -5.69
N ALA A 59 1.64 -0.78 -4.90
CA ALA A 59 2.22 0.22 -4.02
C ALA A 59 3.64 0.56 -4.46
N PHE A 60 4.02 1.83 -4.35
CA PHE A 60 5.35 2.29 -4.67
C PHE A 60 5.85 3.28 -3.62
N LEU A 61 7.07 3.06 -3.14
CA LEU A 61 7.80 4.00 -2.31
C LEU A 61 8.86 4.69 -3.17
N GLY A 62 8.55 5.89 -3.66
CA GLY A 62 9.42 6.63 -4.58
C GLY A 62 9.50 5.99 -5.96
N LYS A 63 10.55 5.18 -6.22
CA LYS A 63 10.76 4.45 -7.49
C LYS A 63 10.76 2.93 -7.33
N LYS A 64 10.58 2.41 -6.11
CA LYS A 64 10.56 0.97 -5.82
C LYS A 64 9.13 0.50 -5.64
N GLU A 65 8.79 -0.63 -6.28
CA GLU A 65 7.53 -1.34 -6.03
C GLU A 65 7.55 -1.93 -4.61
N CYS A 66 6.41 -1.93 -3.96
CA CYS A 66 6.16 -2.54 -2.66
C CYS A 66 5.10 -3.64 -2.83
N GLU A 67 5.23 -4.70 -2.03
CA GLU A 67 4.24 -5.74 -1.96
C GLU A 67 3.08 -5.34 -1.07
N LEU A 68 1.87 -5.65 -1.52
CA LEU A 68 0.62 -5.40 -0.83
C LEU A 68 -0.01 -6.74 -0.45
N PHE A 69 -0.29 -6.92 0.83
CA PHE A 69 -0.97 -8.09 1.36
C PHE A 69 -2.18 -7.64 2.17
N ILE A 70 -3.35 -8.13 1.81
CA ILE A 70 -4.60 -7.86 2.55
C ILE A 70 -4.88 -9.07 3.42
N ASN A 71 -4.84 -8.88 4.74
CA ASN A 71 -5.28 -9.91 5.66
C ASN A 71 -6.81 -9.91 5.74
N ARG A 72 -7.45 -10.92 5.15
CA ARG A 72 -8.92 -11.05 5.12
C ARG A 72 -9.54 -11.37 6.48
N GLU A 73 -8.76 -11.81 7.47
CA GLU A 73 -9.29 -12.09 8.82
C GLU A 73 -9.66 -10.80 9.57
N ASP A 74 -8.87 -9.73 9.39
CA ASP A 74 -9.02 -8.46 10.12
C ASP A 74 -9.23 -7.25 9.16
N ASN A 75 -9.23 -7.50 7.85
CA ASN A 75 -9.20 -6.48 6.81
C ASN A 75 -8.02 -5.48 7.00
N SER A 76 -6.87 -6.01 7.39
CA SER A 76 -5.64 -5.26 7.65
C SER A 76 -4.72 -5.29 6.44
N LEU A 77 -4.22 -4.11 6.03
CA LEU A 77 -3.33 -3.94 4.89
C LEU A 77 -1.85 -3.94 5.30
N PHE A 78 -1.13 -4.94 4.86
CA PHE A 78 0.32 -5.05 5.02
C PHE A 78 1.01 -4.56 3.76
N ILE A 79 1.96 -3.64 3.93
CA ILE A 79 2.71 -3.05 2.83
C ILE A 79 4.19 -3.27 3.11
N ASP A 80 4.81 -4.14 2.33
CA ASP A 80 6.23 -4.45 2.44
C ASP A 80 7.01 -3.69 1.36
N CYS A 81 7.83 -2.74 1.79
CA CYS A 81 8.61 -1.90 0.90
C CYS A 81 10.11 -2.12 1.16
N PRO A 82 10.93 -2.38 0.13
CA PRO A 82 12.35 -2.69 0.28
C PRO A 82 13.23 -1.52 0.80
N ASP A 83 12.68 -0.30 0.91
CA ASP A 83 13.38 0.89 1.43
C ASP A 83 12.89 1.33 2.81
N ASN A 84 11.83 0.69 3.34
CA ASN A 84 11.35 1.03 4.66
C ASN A 84 12.34 0.43 5.67
N LYS A 85 13.32 1.23 6.11
CA LYS A 85 14.24 0.89 7.23
C LYS A 85 13.52 0.58 8.55
N LYS A 86 12.19 0.58 8.58
CA LYS A 86 11.36 0.10 9.67
C LYS A 86 10.84 -1.28 9.26
N PRO A 87 11.27 -2.37 9.92
CA PRO A 87 10.66 -3.67 9.68
C PRO A 87 9.14 -3.52 9.90
N PRO A 88 8.29 -4.19 9.10
CA PRO A 88 6.87 -4.22 9.36
C PRO A 88 6.69 -4.71 10.79
N ARG A 89 6.10 -3.89 11.66
CA ARG A 89 5.63 -4.36 12.96
C ARG A 89 4.46 -5.29 12.65
N LEU A 90 4.74 -6.55 12.35
CA LEU A 90 3.73 -7.60 12.44
C LEU A 90 3.07 -7.42 13.82
N PRO A 91 1.74 -7.55 13.94
CA PRO A 91 1.16 -7.70 15.26
C PRO A 91 1.93 -8.85 15.91
N GLN A 92 2.69 -8.55 16.96
CA GLN A 92 3.33 -9.57 17.77
C GLN A 92 2.17 -10.48 18.16
N ARG A 93 2.10 -11.67 17.56
CA ARG A 93 1.29 -12.74 18.12
C ARG A 93 1.78 -12.84 19.55
N VAL A 94 0.93 -12.38 20.46
CA VAL A 94 1.12 -12.49 21.90
C VAL A 94 1.11 -13.99 22.15
N ALA A 95 2.30 -14.57 22.15
CA ALA A 95 2.57 -15.91 22.62
C ALA A 95 3.85 -15.83 23.44
N GLU A 96 3.84 -14.97 24.46
CA GLU A 96 4.47 -15.30 25.73
C GLU A 96 3.47 -16.18 26.52
N PRO A 97 3.87 -17.03 27.50
CA PRO A 97 5.20 -17.14 28.11
C PRO A 97 5.76 -18.59 28.20
N SER A 98 7.03 -18.63 28.60
CA SER A 98 7.82 -19.64 29.35
C SER A 98 7.41 -21.10 29.41
#